data_AF-A0A5J4VJT4-F1
#
_entry.id   AF-A0A5J4VJT4-F1
#
_cell.length_a   1.000
_cell.length_b   1.000
_cell.length_c   1.000
_cell.angle_alpha   90.00
_cell.angle_beta   90.00
_cell.angle_gamma   90.00
#
_symmetry.space_group_name_H-M   'P 1'
#
loop_
_entity.id
_entity.type
_entity.pdbx_description
1 polymer ?
#
loop_
_entity_poly.entity_id
_entity_poly.type
_entity_poly.pdbx_seq_one_letter_code
_entity_poly.pdbx_strand_id
1 'polypeptide(L)'
;MLLPFIREARVYGFRYLLTGDESYAFYVNEYYQMWIKDVEEVPSRAGRMISDLKVLLTVFWSGERIVFTHWMMSGATMTSTRFTNEVLRPLAKLSKKKISNEKEKTFRVFT
;
A
#
# COMPACT_ATOMS: atom_id res chain seq x y z
N MET A 1 -25.54 5.94 -1.24
CA MET A 1 -24.93 6.18 -2.57
C MET A 1 -23.69 5.31 -2.85
N LEU A 2 -22.82 5.01 -1.87
CA LEU A 2 -21.60 4.21 -2.09
C LEU A 2 -21.85 2.69 -2.22
N LEU A 3 -22.83 2.15 -1.48
CA LEU A 3 -23.11 0.71 -1.44
C LEU A 3 -23.49 0.11 -2.82
N PRO A 4 -24.34 0.76 -3.66
CA PRO A 4 -24.61 0.27 -5.01
C PRO A 4 -23.35 0.19 -5.89
N PHE A 5 -22.48 1.20 -5.82
CA PHE A 5 -21.23 1.22 -6.57
C PHE A 5 -20.28 0.09 -6.16
N ILE A 6 -20.14 -0.16 -4.85
CA ILE A 6 -19.31 -1.27 -4.35
C ILE A 6 -19.87 -2.62 -4.82
N ARG A 7 -21.20 -2.78 -4.83
CA ARG A 7 -21.86 -4.00 -5.33
C ARG A 7 -21.59 -4.22 -6.81
N GLU A 8 -21.63 -3.16 -7.63
CA GLU A 8 -21.28 -3.23 -9.04
C GLU A 8 -19.78 -3.55 -9.24
N ALA A 9 -18.89 -2.88 -8.50
CA ALA A 9 -17.46 -3.11 -8.56
C ALA A 9 -17.09 -4.57 -8.21
N ARG A 10 -17.83 -5.20 -7.30
CA ARG A 10 -17.67 -6.61 -6.94
C ARG A 10 -17.86 -7.55 -8.14
N VAL A 11 -18.78 -7.25 -9.06
CA VAL A 11 -19.01 -8.05 -10.27
C VAL A 11 -17.74 -8.11 -11.12
N TYR A 12 -16.97 -7.02 -11.16
CA TYR A 12 -15.70 -6.91 -11.87
C TYR A 12 -14.48 -7.24 -10.99
N GLY A 13 -14.69 -7.91 -9.85
CA GLY A 13 -13.61 -8.26 -8.92
C GLY A 13 -12.83 -7.05 -8.40
N PHE A 14 -13.46 -5.87 -8.30
CA PHE A 14 -12.83 -4.60 -7.92
C PHE A 14 -11.65 -4.18 -8.81
N ARG A 15 -11.57 -4.69 -10.05
CA ARG A 15 -10.50 -4.36 -11.00
C ARG A 15 -10.36 -2.86 -11.26
N TYR A 16 -11.49 -2.16 -11.38
CA TYR A 16 -11.56 -0.73 -11.69
C TYR A 16 -11.59 0.17 -10.46
N LEU A 17 -11.57 -0.41 -9.26
CA LEU A 17 -11.48 0.32 -8.02
C LEU A 17 -10.02 0.40 -7.60
N LEU A 18 -9.55 1.61 -7.34
CA LEU A 18 -8.22 1.87 -6.81
C LEU A 18 -8.36 2.37 -5.39
N THR A 19 -7.72 1.69 -4.46
CA THR A 19 -7.64 2.10 -3.06
C THR A 19 -6.18 2.09 -2.63
N GLY A 20 -5.89 2.75 -1.53
CA GLY A 20 -4.55 2.85 -0.99
C GLY A 20 -4.58 3.29 0.45
N ASP A 21 -3.46 3.06 1.12
CA ASP A 21 -3.27 3.42 2.52
C ASP A 21 -1.78 3.66 2.80
N GLU A 22 -1.50 4.30 3.94
CA GLU A 22 -0.15 4.53 4.45
C GLU A 22 0.11 3.74 5.74
N SER A 23 1.26 3.07 5.81
CA SER A 23 1.67 2.33 7.00
C SER A 23 3.17 2.44 7.27
N TYR A 24 3.54 2.47 8.55
CA TYR A 24 4.94 2.45 8.96
C TYR A 24 5.48 1.02 9.04
N ALA A 25 6.54 0.73 8.28
CA ALA A 25 7.32 -0.49 8.41
C ALA A 25 8.59 -0.21 9.23
N PHE A 26 8.76 -0.92 10.34
CA PHE A 26 9.88 -0.74 11.28
C PHE A 26 11.05 -1.64 10.90
N TYR A 27 12.28 -1.13 11.03
CA TYR A 27 13.53 -1.87 10.82
C TYR A 27 13.92 -2.70 12.05
N VAL A 28 13.01 -3.54 12.53
CA VAL A 28 13.29 -4.39 13.70
C VAL A 28 12.96 -5.83 13.34
N ASN A 29 13.93 -6.71 13.54
CA ASN A 29 13.73 -8.15 13.48
C ASN A 29 13.31 -8.63 14.87
N GLU A 30 12.01 -8.59 15.12
CA GLU A 30 11.45 -9.04 16.40
C GLU A 30 11.11 -10.53 16.31
N TYR A 31 11.63 -11.32 17.24
CA TYR A 31 11.28 -12.73 17.38
C TYR A 31 9.94 -12.82 18.13
N TYR A 32 8.92 -13.41 17.51
CA TYR A 32 7.61 -13.64 18.14
C TYR A 32 7.63 -14.76 19.17
N GLN A 33 8.65 -15.61 19.11
CA GLN A 33 8.80 -16.79 19.93
C GLN A 33 10.26 -16.94 20.31
N MET A 34 10.49 -17.39 21.54
CA MET A 34 11.82 -17.77 22.01
C MET A 34 11.68 -19.00 22.91
N TRP A 35 12.69 -19.86 22.86
CA TRP A 35 12.81 -20.96 23.81
C TRP A 35 13.32 -20.39 25.14
N ILE A 36 12.64 -20.72 26.23
CA ILE A 36 12.98 -20.28 27.59
C ILE A 36 13.13 -21.55 28.42
N LYS A 37 14.14 -21.61 29.28
CA LYS A 37 14.27 -22.73 30.23
C LYS A 37 13.26 -22.55 31.38
N ASP A 38 12.79 -23.65 31.97
CA ASP A 38 11.71 -23.68 32.98
C ASP A 38 11.91 -22.77 34.22
N VAL A 39 13.11 -22.23 34.44
CA VAL A 39 13.45 -21.37 35.59
C VAL A 39 13.89 -19.96 35.17
N GLU A 40 13.89 -19.65 33.88
CA GLU A 40 14.26 -18.33 33.37
C GLU A 40 13.02 -17.43 33.25
N GLU A 41 13.14 -16.18 33.68
CA GLU A 41 12.09 -15.19 33.50
C GLU A 41 11.91 -14.86 32.01
N VAL A 42 10.66 -14.67 31.59
CA VAL A 42 10.35 -14.23 30.23
C VAL A 42 10.91 -12.81 30.05
N PRO A 43 11.84 -12.59 29.11
CA PRO A 43 12.42 -11.27 28.94
C PRO A 43 11.35 -10.28 28.47
N SER A 44 11.32 -9.13 29.14
CA SER A 44 10.42 -8.02 28.78
C SER A 44 10.80 -7.45 27.42
N ARG A 45 9.83 -7.32 26.52
CA ARG A 45 10.02 -6.67 25.23
C ARG A 45 9.82 -5.16 25.37
N ALA A 46 10.79 -4.39 24.90
CA ALA A 46 10.61 -2.94 24.74
C ALA A 46 9.50 -2.68 23.71
N GLY A 47 8.53 -1.84 24.07
CA GLY A 47 7.49 -1.40 23.14
C GLY A 47 8.09 -0.54 22.03
N ARG A 48 7.49 -0.59 20.83
CA ARG A 48 7.93 0.25 19.71
C ARG A 48 7.72 1.72 20.03
N MET A 49 8.74 2.53 19.80
CA MET A 49 8.72 3.97 20.00
C MET A 49 8.52 4.72 18.69
N ILE A 50 7.99 5.94 18.77
CA ILE A 50 7.85 6.82 17.60
C ILE A 50 9.21 7.12 16.95
N SER A 51 10.27 7.17 17.75
CA SER A 51 11.66 7.40 17.35
C SER A 51 12.33 6.21 16.67
N ASP A 52 11.71 5.02 16.69
CA ASP A 52 12.32 3.83 16.09
C ASP A 52 12.49 4.01 14.59
N LEU A 53 13.57 3.43 14.06
CA LEU A 53 13.86 3.48 12.64
C LEU A 53 12.74 2.80 11.85
N LYS A 54 12.05 3.58 11.03
CA LYS A 54 10.90 3.11 10.25
C LYS A 54 10.82 3.85 8.91
N VAL A 55 10.26 3.19 7.92
CA VAL A 55 9.87 3.81 6.65
C VAL A 55 8.36 3.92 6.58
N LEU A 56 7.86 4.98 5.95
CA LEU A 56 6.45 5.07 5.59
C LEU A 56 6.28 4.47 4.20
N LEU A 57 5.46 3.42 4.11
CA LEU A 57 5.01 2.84 2.87
C LEU A 57 3.64 3.42 2.52
N THR A 58 3.54 4.02 1.35
CA THR A 58 2.27 4.33 0.71
C THR A 58 2.03 3.34 -0.42
N VAL A 59 0.95 2.57 -0.36
CA VAL A 59 0.64 1.56 -1.38
C VAL A 59 -0.77 1.79 -1.93
N PHE A 60 -0.90 1.69 -3.24
CA PHE A 60 -2.19 1.67 -3.94
C PHE A 60 -2.34 0.38 -4.71
N TRP A 61 -3.51 -0.24 -4.62
CA TRP A 61 -3.83 -1.51 -5.25
C TRP A 61 -5.26 -1.50 -5.80
N SER A 62 -5.48 -2.38 -6.79
CA SER A 62 -6.81 -2.75 -7.27
C SER A 62 -7.10 -4.19 -6.90
N GLY A 63 -8.28 -4.70 -7.26
CA GLY A 63 -8.64 -6.10 -7.02
C GLY A 63 -7.72 -7.15 -7.67
N GLU A 64 -6.87 -6.75 -8.63
CA GLU A 64 -5.97 -7.68 -9.34
C GLU A 64 -4.50 -7.60 -8.88
N ARG A 65 -4.04 -6.43 -8.41
CA ARG A 65 -2.61 -6.19 -8.16
C ARG A 65 -2.34 -4.91 -7.39
N ILE A 66 -1.14 -4.85 -6.83
CA ILE A 66 -0.51 -3.58 -6.44
C ILE A 66 -0.24 -2.76 -7.71
N VAL A 67 -0.67 -1.50 -7.69
CA VAL A 67 -0.58 -0.57 -8.82
C VAL A 67 0.57 0.41 -8.63
N PHE A 68 0.82 0.82 -7.38
CA PHE A 68 1.82 1.83 -7.05
C PHE A 68 2.30 1.65 -5.62
N THR A 69 3.59 1.89 -5.41
CA THR A 69 4.22 1.95 -4.09
C THR A 69 5.14 3.15 -4.04
N HIS A 70 5.14 3.86 -2.91
CA HIS A 70 6.09 4.91 -2.59
C HIS A 70 6.64 4.64 -1.18
N TRP A 71 7.95 4.83 -1.04
CA TRP A 71 8.65 4.64 0.23
C TRP A 71 9.26 5.97 0.65
N MET A 72 9.02 6.33 1.91
CA MET A 72 9.64 7.49 2.53
C MET A 72 10.55 7.01 3.67
N MET A 73 11.83 7.37 3.57
CA MET A 73 12.85 7.03 4.54
C MET A 73 12.57 7.68 5.90
N SER A 74 13.12 7.07 6.96
CA SER A 74 12.97 7.57 8.33
C SER A 74 13.40 9.03 8.46
N GLY A 75 12.63 9.80 9.23
CA GLY A 75 12.87 11.22 9.47
C GLY A 75 12.26 12.18 8.44
N ALA A 76 11.74 11.68 7.32
CA ALA A 76 10.94 12.49 6.40
C ALA A 76 9.44 12.44 6.76
N THR A 77 8.74 13.55 6.54
CA THR A 77 7.31 13.70 6.84
C THR A 77 6.50 13.79 5.56
N MET A 78 5.40 13.02 5.50
CA MET A 78 4.43 13.11 4.41
C MET A 78 3.56 14.36 4.56
N THR A 79 3.95 15.44 3.89
CA THR A 79 3.12 16.65 3.77
C THR A 79 2.16 16.53 2.59
N SER A 80 1.07 17.30 2.59
CA SER A 80 0.10 17.30 1.48
C SER A 80 0.73 17.61 0.13
N THR A 81 1.74 18.49 0.10
CA THR A 81 2.49 18.84 -1.11
C THR A 81 3.31 17.67 -1.63
N ARG A 82 4.02 16.96 -0.73
CA ARG A 82 4.76 15.74 -1.11
C ARG A 82 3.80 14.65 -1.58
N PHE A 83 2.72 14.41 -0.84
CA PHE A 83 1.73 13.40 -1.21
C PHE A 83 1.15 13.68 -2.61
N THR A 84 0.78 14.93 -2.89
CA THR A 84 0.27 15.30 -4.21
C THR A 84 1.30 15.08 -5.32
N ASN A 85 2.55 15.50 -5.09
CA ASN A 85 3.58 15.50 -6.13
C ASN A 85 4.25 14.14 -6.34
N GLU A 86 4.51 13.42 -5.26
CA GLU A 86 5.26 12.16 -5.24
C GLU A 86 4.34 10.93 -5.30
N VAL A 87 3.07 11.04 -4.88
CA VAL A 87 2.12 9.92 -4.88
C VAL A 87 1.01 10.13 -5.92
N LEU A 88 0.16 11.14 -5.76
CA LEU A 88 -1.05 11.29 -6.57
C LEU A 88 -0.77 11.58 -8.05
N ARG A 89 0.18 12.47 -8.35
CA ARG A 89 0.55 12.80 -9.75
C ARG A 89 1.12 11.59 -10.49
N PRO A 90 2.11 10.85 -9.95
CA PRO A 90 2.58 9.60 -10.55
C PRO A 90 1.48 8.56 -10.69
N LEU A 91 0.66 8.37 -9.66
CA LEU A 91 -0.47 7.43 -9.69
C LEU A 91 -1.45 7.76 -10.82
N ALA A 92 -1.85 9.03 -10.96
CA ALA A 92 -2.75 9.48 -12.02
C ALA A 92 -2.16 9.24 -13.42
N LYS A 93 -0.86 9.45 -13.61
CA LYS A 93 -0.17 9.15 -14.88
C LYS A 93 -0.21 7.65 -15.20
N LEU A 94 0.05 6.80 -14.21
CA LEU A 94 -0.01 5.34 -14.37
C LEU A 94 -1.43 4.86 -14.70
N SER A 95 -2.44 5.38 -14.01
CA SER A 95 -3.85 5.04 -14.26
C SER A 95 -4.29 5.44 -15.67
N LYS A 96 -3.92 6.64 -16.16
CA LYS A 96 -4.22 7.08 -17.53
C LYS A 96 -3.59 6.16 -18.58
N LYS A 97 -2.32 5.77 -18.39
CA LYS A 97 -1.60 4.85 -19.29
C LYS A 97 -2.23 3.45 -19.33
N LYS A 98 -2.78 2.96 -18.21
CA LYS A 98 -3.49 1.68 -18.20
C LYS A 98 -4.79 1.74 -18.97
N ILE A 99 -5.58 2.81 -18.78
CA ILE A 99 -6.85 3.00 -19.49
C ILE A 99 -6.63 3.10 -21.01
N SER A 100 -5.60 3.82 -21.47
CA SER A 100 -5.27 3.88 -22.90
C SER A 100 -4.91 2.51 -23.47
N ASN A 101 -4.07 1.75 -22.75
CA ASN A 101 -3.64 0.42 -23.19
C ASN A 101 -4.77 -0.61 -23.21
N GLU A 102 -5.73 -0.52 -22.29
CA GLU A 102 -6.91 -1.40 -22.29
C GLU A 102 -7.85 -1.08 -23.45
N LYS A 103 -8.08 0.20 -23.76
CA LYS A 103 -8.84 0.60 -24.95
C LYS A 103 -8.21 0.06 -26.23
N GLU A 104 -6.89 0.20 -26.40
CA GLU A 104 -6.19 -0.35 -27.56
C GLU A 104 -6.29 -1.89 -27.65
N LYS A 105 -6.25 -2.61 -26.53
CA LYS A 105 -6.43 -4.07 -26.52
C LYS A 105 -7.85 -4.47 -26.90
N THR A 106 -8.88 -3.78 -26.41
CA THR A 106 -10.27 -4.04 -26.81
C THR A 106 -10.48 -3.82 -28.30
N PHE A 107 -9.88 -2.77 -28.88
CA PHE A 107 -9.94 -2.52 -30.32
C PHE A 107 -9.17 -3.55 -31.18
N ARG A 108 -8.11 -4.18 -30.63
CA ARG A 108 -7.33 -5.22 -31.33
C ARG A 108 -7.95 -6.61 -31.30
N VAL A 109 -9.02 -6.83 -30.53
CA VAL A 109 -9.71 -8.13 -30.41
C VAL A 109 -10.92 -8.24 -31.38
N PHE A 110 -11.20 -7.21 -32.18
CA PHE A 110 -12.25 -7.20 -33.20
C PHE A 110 -11.72 -7.08 -34.64
N THR A 111 -10.57 -7.69 -34.94
CA THR A 111 -10.03 -7.84 -36.30
C THR A 111 -9.67 -9.28 -36.57
#